data_AF-A0A3B9SV50-F1
#
_entry.id   AF-A0A3B9SV50-F1
#
_cell.length_a   1.000
_cell.length_b   1.000
_cell.length_c   1.000
_cell.angle_alpha   90.00
_cell.angle_beta   90.00
_cell.angle_gamma   90.00
#
_symmetry.space_group_name_H-M   'P 1'
#
loop_
_entity.id
_entity.type
_entity.pdbx_description
1 polymer ?
#
loop_
_entity_poly.entity_id
_entity_poly.type
_entity_poly.pdbx_seq_one_letter_code
_entity_poly.pdbx_strand_id
1 'polypeptide(L)'
;MLNIILIEQRLALIANYLFELEKLAQISKEDFLADKTKTGATESYLRRSLEAIFDIGRHILAKTGSLDLAAEYKAIARGLAQKRMVDSKLAQKLVEMAGYRNRLVHLYNEITDEELYHILIEDLEDIRNFVRQIRNFLTQNK
;
A
#
# COMPACT_ATOMS: atom_id res chain seq x y z
N MET A 1 -9.90 -20.16 7.61
CA MET A 1 -8.76 -19.82 8.49
C MET A 1 -7.84 -18.84 7.76
N LEU A 2 -7.24 -17.89 8.49
CA LEU A 2 -6.25 -16.97 7.93
C LEU A 2 -4.99 -17.75 7.53
N ASN A 3 -4.54 -17.57 6.28
CA ASN A 3 -3.22 -18.04 5.87
C ASN A 3 -2.17 -17.01 6.30
N ILE A 4 -1.53 -17.24 7.45
CA ILE A 4 -0.54 -16.33 8.03
C ILE A 4 0.72 -16.26 7.18
N ILE A 5 1.15 -17.39 6.59
CA ILE A 5 2.34 -17.45 5.72
C ILE A 5 2.16 -16.51 4.52
N LEU A 6 0.98 -16.52 3.89
CA LEU A 6 0.66 -15.62 2.78
C LEU A 6 0.75 -14.14 3.20
N ILE A 7 0.20 -13.80 4.37
CA ILE A 7 0.23 -12.42 4.87
C ILE A 7 1.67 -11.98 5.15
N GLU A 8 2.46 -12.81 5.85
CA GLU A 8 3.86 -12.51 6.15
C GLU A 8 4.71 -12.36 4.88
N GLN A 9 4.48 -13.20 3.86
CA GLN A 9 5.13 -13.07 2.56
C GLN A 9 4.80 -11.73 1.90
N ARG A 10 3.55 -11.27 1.96
CA ARG A 10 3.16 -9.96 1.40
C ARG A 10 3.72 -8.79 2.21
N LEU A 11 3.76 -8.90 3.54
CA LEU A 11 4.41 -7.91 4.41
C LEU A 11 5.92 -7.80 4.12
N ALA A 12 6.59 -8.91 3.86
CA ALA A 12 8.01 -8.91 3.45
C ALA A 12 8.21 -8.23 2.09
N LEU A 13 7.32 -8.47 1.12
CA LEU A 13 7.36 -7.77 -0.16
C LEU A 13 7.19 -6.25 0.02
N ILE A 14 6.20 -5.81 0.82
CA ILE A 14 5.99 -4.40 1.12
C ILE A 14 7.24 -3.78 1.75
N ALA A 15 7.85 -4.46 2.72
CA ALA A 15 9.06 -3.98 3.39
C ALA A 15 10.22 -3.78 2.39
N ASN A 16 10.41 -4.71 1.45
CA ASN A 16 11.44 -4.59 0.42
C ASN A 16 11.18 -3.42 -0.53
N TYR A 17 9.94 -3.25 -0.99
CA TYR A 17 9.60 -2.13 -1.88
C TYR A 17 9.72 -0.78 -1.17
N LEU A 18 9.27 -0.71 0.09
CA LEU A 18 9.39 0.49 0.89
C LEU A 18 10.85 0.88 1.10
N PHE A 19 11.75 -0.09 1.35
CA PHE A 19 13.18 0.18 1.47
C PHE A 19 13.77 0.79 0.18
N GLU A 20 13.37 0.30 -0.99
CA GLU A 20 13.81 0.89 -2.27
C GLU A 20 13.21 2.29 -2.50
N LEU A 21 11.95 2.50 -2.14
CA LEU A 21 11.32 3.83 -2.17
C LEU A 21 12.04 4.81 -1.24
N GLU A 22 12.42 4.39 -0.03
CA GLU A 22 13.14 5.25 0.92
C GLU A 22 14.53 5.66 0.41
N LYS A 23 15.23 4.78 -0.32
CA LYS A 23 16.48 5.14 -1.01
C LYS A 23 16.24 6.19 -2.09
N LEU A 24 15.20 6.00 -2.90
CA LEU A 24 14.84 6.94 -3.97
C LEU A 24 14.44 8.30 -3.37
N ALA A 25 13.84 8.33 -2.18
CA ALA A 25 13.48 9.55 -1.45
C ALA A 25 14.69 10.41 -1.04
N GLN A 26 15.89 9.82 -0.96
CA GLN A 26 17.13 10.56 -0.66
C GLN A 26 17.70 11.31 -1.87
N ILE A 27 17.14 11.09 -3.06
CA ILE A 27 17.61 11.71 -4.30
C ILE A 27 17.01 13.11 -4.40
N SER A 28 17.82 14.07 -4.88
CA SER A 28 17.33 15.43 -5.12
C SER A 28 16.18 15.41 -6.14
N LYS A 29 15.23 16.34 -6.00
CA LYS A 29 14.11 16.45 -6.94
C LYS A 29 14.60 16.57 -8.39
N GLU A 30 15.65 17.37 -8.61
CA GLU A 30 16.23 17.58 -9.94
C GLU A 30 16.79 16.27 -10.53
N ASP A 31 17.61 15.54 -9.77
CA ASP A 31 18.21 14.27 -10.21
C ASP A 31 17.17 13.14 -10.37
N PHE A 32 16.06 13.23 -9.64
CA PHE A 32 14.95 12.29 -9.75
C PHE A 32 14.17 12.53 -11.04
N LEU A 33 13.77 13.76 -11.32
CA LEU A 33 12.99 14.13 -12.51
C LEU A 33 13.80 13.98 -13.81
N ALA A 34 15.13 14.11 -13.73
CA ALA A 34 16.02 13.91 -14.87
C ALA A 34 16.23 12.45 -15.28
N ASP A 35 15.87 11.47 -14.43
CA ASP A 35 16.18 10.06 -14.64
C ASP A 35 14.91 9.18 -14.68
N LYS A 36 14.48 8.82 -15.89
CA LYS A 36 13.30 7.97 -16.12
C LYS A 36 13.40 6.57 -15.53
N THR A 37 14.62 6.08 -15.25
CA THR A 37 14.78 4.80 -14.57
C THR A 37 14.34 4.92 -13.11
N LYS A 38 14.64 6.03 -12.44
CA LYS A 38 14.22 6.29 -11.05
C LYS A 38 12.72 6.52 -10.95
N THR A 39 12.14 7.28 -11.87
CA THR A 39 10.69 7.55 -11.85
C THR A 39 9.89 6.28 -12.16
N GLY A 40 10.30 5.51 -13.18
CA GLY A 40 9.70 4.21 -13.49
C GLY A 40 9.87 3.17 -12.37
N ALA A 41 11.02 3.15 -11.68
CA ALA A 41 11.21 2.30 -10.51
C ALA A 41 10.26 2.70 -9.37
N THR A 42 10.11 3.99 -9.09
CA THR A 42 9.20 4.53 -8.07
C THR A 42 7.76 4.11 -8.35
N GLU A 43 7.28 4.34 -9.56
CA GLU A 43 5.93 3.92 -9.99
C GLU A 43 5.71 2.42 -9.75
N SER A 44 6.68 1.59 -10.17
CA SER A 44 6.61 0.14 -10.03
C SER A 44 6.57 -0.31 -8.56
N TYR A 45 7.48 0.20 -7.72
CA TYR A 45 7.52 -0.14 -6.30
C TYR A 45 6.28 0.34 -5.55
N LEU A 46 5.80 1.54 -5.85
CA LEU A 46 4.58 2.07 -5.25
C LEU A 46 3.37 1.22 -5.64
N ARG A 47 3.16 0.97 -6.94
CA ARG A 47 2.06 0.13 -7.43
C ARG A 47 2.07 -1.27 -6.80
N ARG A 48 3.24 -1.91 -6.70
CA ARG A 48 3.38 -3.25 -6.09
C ARG A 48 3.15 -3.23 -4.58
N SER A 49 3.54 -2.16 -3.90
CA SER A 49 3.25 -1.98 -2.47
C SER A 49 1.75 -1.87 -2.22
N LEU A 50 1.06 -1.03 -3.00
CA LEU A 50 -0.39 -0.86 -2.91
C LEU A 50 -1.14 -2.16 -3.21
N GLU A 51 -0.73 -2.91 -4.25
CA GLU A 51 -1.34 -4.20 -4.54
C GLU A 51 -1.19 -5.18 -3.38
N ALA A 52 0.02 -5.29 -2.81
CA ALA A 52 0.27 -6.20 -1.69
C ALA A 52 -0.53 -5.82 -0.44
N ILE A 53 -0.70 -4.52 -0.17
CA ILE A 53 -1.57 -4.01 0.91
C ILE A 53 -3.00 -4.50 0.73
N PHE A 54 -3.56 -4.34 -0.47
CA PHE A 54 -4.94 -4.72 -0.73
C PHE A 54 -5.14 -6.24 -0.86
N ASP A 55 -4.13 -6.99 -1.30
CA ASP A 55 -4.15 -8.45 -1.28
C ASP A 55 -4.23 -9.00 0.14
N ILE A 56 -3.45 -8.43 1.07
CA ILE A 56 -3.54 -8.75 2.50
C ILE A 56 -4.96 -8.46 2.99
N GLY A 57 -5.48 -7.26 2.72
CA GLY A 57 -6.80 -6.86 3.19
C GLY A 57 -7.91 -7.76 2.64
N ARG A 58 -7.87 -8.05 1.34
CA ARG A 58 -8.79 -8.97 0.66
C ARG A 58 -8.79 -10.35 1.30
N HIS A 59 -7.62 -10.92 1.52
CA HIS A 59 -7.48 -12.24 2.13
C HIS A 59 -8.04 -12.25 3.55
N ILE A 60 -7.70 -11.25 4.36
CA ILE A 60 -8.20 -11.14 5.73
C ILE A 60 -9.73 -11.06 5.75
N LEU A 61 -10.34 -10.18 4.95
CA LEU A 61 -11.80 -10.02 4.89
C LEU A 61 -12.51 -11.28 4.39
N ALA A 62 -11.98 -11.91 3.33
CA ALA A 62 -12.52 -13.16 2.80
C ALA A 62 -12.49 -14.31 3.83
N LYS A 63 -11.48 -14.33 4.72
CA LYS A 63 -11.34 -15.38 5.73
C LYS A 63 -11.98 -15.05 7.09
N THR A 64 -12.47 -13.82 7.28
CA THR A 64 -13.15 -13.35 8.50
C THR A 64 -14.65 -13.07 8.31
N GLY A 65 -15.21 -13.58 7.21
CA GLY A 65 -16.66 -13.57 6.95
C GLY A 65 -17.19 -12.27 6.34
N SER A 66 -16.34 -11.44 5.73
CA SER A 66 -16.71 -10.18 5.06
C SER A 66 -16.35 -10.23 3.57
N LEU A 67 -16.86 -11.26 2.89
CA LEU A 67 -16.56 -11.53 1.47
C LEU A 67 -17.08 -10.41 0.55
N ASP A 68 -18.21 -9.82 0.90
CA ASP A 68 -18.83 -8.68 0.23
C ASP A 68 -17.90 -7.45 0.17
N LEU A 69 -17.07 -7.25 1.19
CA LEU A 69 -16.11 -6.16 1.26
C LEU A 69 -14.74 -6.48 0.64
N ALA A 70 -14.52 -7.73 0.21
CA ALA A 70 -13.24 -8.19 -0.30
C ALA A 70 -13.04 -7.97 -1.83
N ALA A 71 -14.06 -7.48 -2.53
CA ALA A 71 -14.05 -7.36 -3.98
C ALA A 71 -13.27 -6.13 -4.50
N GLU A 72 -13.56 -4.95 -3.95
CA GLU A 72 -13.08 -3.65 -4.46
C GLU A 72 -12.15 -2.97 -3.45
N TYR A 73 -11.11 -2.27 -3.91
CA TYR A 73 -10.06 -1.74 -3.02
C TYR A 73 -10.60 -0.76 -1.96
N LYS A 74 -11.52 0.14 -2.31
CA LYS A 74 -12.13 1.04 -1.32
C LYS A 74 -13.05 0.29 -0.35
N ALA A 75 -13.71 -0.77 -0.80
CA ALA A 75 -14.48 -1.65 0.09
C ALA A 75 -13.55 -2.40 1.07
N ILE A 76 -12.39 -2.86 0.60
CA ILE A 76 -11.38 -3.52 1.45
C ILE A 76 -10.90 -2.56 2.54
N ALA A 77 -10.55 -1.32 2.18
CA ALA A 77 -10.13 -0.30 3.15
C ALA A 77 -11.18 -0.09 4.27
N ARG A 78 -12.47 0.02 3.87
CA ARG A 78 -13.59 0.16 4.82
C ARG A 78 -13.78 -1.09 5.68
N GLY A 79 -13.67 -2.28 5.09
CA GLY A 79 -13.82 -3.54 5.80
C GLY A 79 -12.76 -3.74 6.88
N LEU A 80 -11.50 -3.40 6.60
CA LEU A 80 -10.42 -3.48 7.57
C LEU A 80 -10.69 -2.60 8.81
N ALA A 81 -11.26 -1.41 8.60
CA ALA A 81 -11.64 -0.51 9.68
C ALA A 81 -12.80 -1.08 10.51
N GLN A 82 -13.84 -1.60 9.85
CA GLN A 82 -15.00 -2.21 10.52
C GLN A 82 -14.60 -3.39 11.41
N LYS A 83 -13.59 -4.15 11.00
CA LYS A 83 -13.02 -5.26 11.78
C LYS A 83 -11.98 -4.82 12.81
N ARG A 84 -11.75 -3.51 12.97
CA ARG A 84 -10.75 -2.91 13.88
C ARG A 84 -9.32 -3.44 13.66
N MET A 85 -9.00 -3.84 12.43
CA MET A 85 -7.66 -4.28 12.04
C MET A 85 -6.75 -3.10 11.71
N VAL A 86 -7.38 -2.00 11.29
CA VAL A 86 -6.74 -0.69 11.16
C VAL A 86 -7.60 0.35 11.87
N ASP A 87 -6.98 1.42 12.35
CA ASP A 87 -7.68 2.58 12.89
C ASP A 87 -8.39 3.39 11.79
N SER A 88 -9.28 4.30 12.19
CA SER A 88 -10.06 5.12 11.26
C SER A 88 -9.21 6.07 10.43
N LYS A 89 -8.08 6.56 10.97
CA LYS A 89 -7.17 7.47 10.27
C LYS A 89 -6.49 6.75 9.11
N LEU A 90 -5.94 5.58 9.37
CA LEU A 90 -5.33 4.73 8.35
C LEU A 90 -6.38 4.23 7.35
N ALA A 91 -7.60 3.92 7.79
CA ALA A 91 -8.67 3.53 6.88
C ALA A 91 -8.98 4.60 5.82
N GLN A 92 -8.99 5.88 6.22
CA GLN A 92 -9.18 7.00 5.29
C GLN A 92 -8.03 7.05 4.27
N LYS A 93 -6.79 6.90 4.73
CA LYS A 93 -5.61 6.83 3.86
C LYS A 93 -5.66 5.64 2.90
N LEU A 94 -6.11 4.47 3.35
CA LEU A 94 -6.29 3.31 2.49
C LEU A 94 -7.33 3.55 1.39
N VAL A 95 -8.35 4.38 1.61
CA VAL A 95 -9.31 4.76 0.55
C VAL A 95 -8.65 5.66 -0.50
N GLU A 96 -7.80 6.60 -0.08
CA GLU A 96 -6.99 7.44 -0.98
C GLU A 96 -6.02 6.57 -1.79
N MET A 97 -5.27 5.69 -1.12
CA MET A 97 -4.34 4.73 -1.72
C MET A 97 -5.04 3.77 -2.70
N ALA A 98 -6.26 3.35 -2.42
CA ALA A 98 -7.08 2.54 -3.34
C ALA A 98 -7.38 3.30 -4.63
N GLY A 99 -7.72 4.58 -4.51
CA GLY A 99 -7.90 5.47 -5.66
C GLY A 99 -6.60 5.61 -6.47
N TYR A 100 -5.49 5.85 -5.78
CA TYR A 100 -4.19 6.02 -6.42
C TYR A 100 -3.71 4.75 -7.14
N ARG A 101 -3.90 3.57 -6.54
CA ARG A 101 -3.61 2.28 -7.19
C ARG A 101 -4.38 2.11 -8.49
N ASN A 102 -5.63 2.56 -8.55
CA ASN A 102 -6.41 2.51 -9.78
C ASN A 102 -5.89 3.50 -10.84
N ARG A 103 -5.47 4.70 -10.42
CA ARG A 103 -4.82 5.67 -11.32
C ARG A 103 -3.54 5.09 -11.92
N LEU A 104 -2.69 4.46 -11.12
CA LEU A 104 -1.43 3.81 -11.55
C LEU A 104 -1.60 2.72 -12.62
N VAL A 105 -2.83 2.24 -12.86
CA VAL A 105 -3.11 1.20 -13.86
C VAL A 105 -3.97 1.73 -15.00
N HIS A 106 -5.00 2.51 -14.70
CA HIS A 106 -6.00 2.92 -15.69
C HIS A 106 -5.80 4.34 -16.23
N LEU A 107 -5.10 5.20 -15.49
CA LEU A 107 -4.82 6.59 -15.84
C LEU A 107 -3.32 6.86 -15.73
N TYR A 108 -2.49 5.85 -16.04
CA TYR A 108 -1.04 5.92 -15.89
C TYR A 108 -0.43 7.04 -16.74
N ASN A 109 -1.06 7.38 -17.87
CA ASN A 109 -0.67 8.47 -18.75
C ASN A 109 -0.89 9.87 -18.15
N GLU A 110 -1.64 9.98 -17.06
CA GLU A 110 -1.90 11.23 -16.35
C GLU A 110 -1.02 11.41 -15.10
N ILE A 111 -0.26 10.39 -14.71
CA ILE A 111 0.62 10.44 -13.54
C ILE A 111 1.92 11.12 -13.95
N THR A 112 2.30 12.17 -13.22
CA THR A 112 3.53 12.91 -13.47
C THR A 112 4.67 12.44 -12.57
N ASP A 113 5.90 12.65 -13.02
CA ASP A 113 7.08 12.33 -12.20
C ASP A 113 7.13 13.21 -10.93
N GLU A 114 6.62 14.46 -10.99
CA GLU A 114 6.50 15.34 -9.84
C GLU A 114 5.52 14.81 -8.80
N GLU A 115 4.40 14.23 -9.24
CA GLU A 115 3.43 13.58 -8.36
C GLU A 115 4.06 12.37 -7.66
N LEU A 116 4.81 11.54 -8.40
CA LEU A 116 5.53 10.40 -7.82
C LEU A 116 6.57 10.85 -6.78
N TYR A 117 7.31 11.93 -7.08
CA TYR A 117 8.28 12.49 -6.13
C TYR A 117 7.59 13.03 -4.87
N HIS A 118 6.45 13.70 -5.00
CA HIS A 118 5.70 14.20 -3.85
C HIS A 118 5.29 13.05 -2.92
N ILE A 119 4.71 11.97 -3.47
CA ILE A 119 4.31 10.79 -2.70
C ILE A 119 5.51 10.15 -1.98
N LEU A 120 6.66 10.12 -2.65
CA LEU A 120 7.91 9.58 -2.12
C LEU A 120 8.39 10.29 -0.86
N ILE A 121 8.18 11.62 -0.80
CA ILE A 121 8.62 12.44 0.33
C ILE A 121 7.58 12.47 1.45
N GLU A 122 6.29 12.57 1.10
CA GLU A 122 5.23 12.90 2.06
C GLU A 122 4.47 11.67 2.59
N ASP A 123 4.27 10.63 1.76
CA ASP A 123 3.21 9.63 2.00
C ASP A 123 3.73 8.23 2.37
N LEU A 124 5.05 8.00 2.40
CA LEU A 124 5.61 6.67 2.72
C LEU A 124 5.28 6.20 4.15
N GLU A 125 4.97 7.12 5.08
CA GLU A 125 4.56 6.74 6.44
C GLU A 125 3.22 5.99 6.47
N ASP A 126 2.32 6.23 5.51
CA ASP A 126 1.04 5.52 5.47
C ASP A 126 1.24 4.03 5.18
N ILE A 127 2.21 3.67 4.33
CA ILE A 127 2.62 2.29 4.07
C ILE A 127 3.23 1.67 5.33
N ARG A 128 4.12 2.40 6.04
CA ARG A 128 4.70 1.94 7.31
C ARG A 128 3.64 1.68 8.37
N ASN A 129 2.68 2.60 8.49
CA ASN A 129 1.60 2.51 9.46
C ASN A 129 0.73 1.27 9.17
N PHE A 130 0.41 0.99 7.90
CA PHE A 130 -0.29 -0.24 7.54
C PHE A 130 0.46 -1.50 7.98
N VAL A 131 1.75 -1.62 7.65
CA VAL A 131 2.58 -2.76 8.05
C VAL A 131 2.57 -2.95 9.57
N ARG A 132 2.70 -1.85 10.32
CA ARG A 132 2.68 -1.85 11.79
C ARG A 132 1.35 -2.36 12.34
N GLN A 133 0.23 -1.84 11.86
CA GLN A 133 -1.09 -2.20 12.36
C GLN A 133 -1.46 -3.65 12.02
N ILE A 134 -1.13 -4.13 10.82
CA ILE A 134 -1.36 -5.52 10.45
C ILE A 134 -0.49 -6.47 11.29
N ARG A 135 0.78 -6.15 11.53
CA ARG A 135 1.63 -6.98 12.42
C ARG A 135 1.07 -7.04 13.84
N ASN A 136 0.64 -5.91 14.39
CA ASN A 136 0.00 -5.86 15.71
C ASN A 136 -1.25 -6.76 15.76
N PHE A 137 -2.11 -6.67 14.74
CA PHE A 137 -3.27 -7.54 14.59
C PHE A 137 -2.88 -9.04 14.60
N LEU A 138 -1.86 -9.43 13.83
CA LEU A 138 -1.39 -10.82 13.78
C LEU A 138 -0.83 -11.31 15.13
N THR A 139 -0.18 -10.44 15.91
CA THR A 139 0.33 -10.80 17.24
C THR A 139 -0.76 -10.96 18.29
N GLN A 140 -1.83 -10.16 18.22
CA GLN A 140 -2.94 -10.21 19.17
C GLN A 140 -3.92 -11.36 18.91
N ASN A 141 -3.87 -11.96 17.72
CA ASN A 141 -4.76 -13.04 17.27
C ASN A 141 -4.00 -14.38 17.04
N LYS A 142 -2.79 -14.51 17.59
CA LYS A 142 -2.11 -15.80 17.78
C LYS A 142 -2.56 -16.44 19.07
#